data_AF-A0A919DJT3-F1
#
_entry.id   AF-A0A919DJT3-F1
#
_cell.length_a   1.000
_cell.length_b   1.000
_cell.length_c   1.000
_cell.angle_alpha   90.00
_cell.angle_beta   90.00
_cell.angle_gamma   90.00
#
_symmetry.space_group_name_H-M   'P 1'
#
loop_
_entity.id
_entity.type
_entity.pdbx_description
1 polymer ?
#
loop_
_entity_poly.entity_id
_entity_poly.type
_entity_poly.pdbx_seq_one_letter_code
_entity_poly.pdbx_strand_id
1 'polypeptide(L)'
;MTVQNLDKALSRKQRLQEKQRRQLAVVDTVDKAEAKVRKAEVELALAVNEAVQVFGGEQSASEGLDMPVEAIRRFLGMAQDEAAGAGA
;
A
#
# COMPACT_ATOMS: atom_id res chain seq x y z
N MET A 1 -34.82 -21.87 39.37
CA MET A 1 -33.35 -21.82 39.15
C MET A 1 -33.09 -21.01 37.89
N THR A 2 -33.20 -19.69 37.94
CA THR A 2 -32.92 -18.80 36.80
C THR A 2 -31.46 -18.38 36.87
N VAL A 3 -30.62 -19.05 36.09
CA VAL A 3 -29.21 -18.68 35.89
C VAL A 3 -29.23 -17.35 35.15
N GLN A 4 -29.24 -16.27 35.91
CA GLN A 4 -29.10 -14.93 35.38
C GLN A 4 -27.71 -14.88 34.76
N ASN A 5 -27.67 -14.97 33.43
CA ASN A 5 -26.55 -14.58 32.61
C ASN A 5 -26.35 -13.08 32.85
N LEU A 6 -25.68 -12.77 33.96
CA LEU A 6 -25.22 -11.42 34.26
C LEU A 6 -24.22 -11.13 33.15
N ASP A 7 -24.60 -10.26 32.22
CA ASP A 7 -23.70 -9.51 31.35
C ASP A 7 -22.46 -9.13 32.16
N LYS A 8 -21.42 -9.97 32.09
CA LYS A 8 -20.15 -9.74 32.77
C LYS A 8 -19.53 -8.58 32.03
N ALA A 9 -19.87 -7.37 32.47
CA ALA A 9 -19.15 -6.16 32.17
C ALA A 9 -17.67 -6.48 32.30
N LEU A 10 -16.98 -6.61 31.16
CA LEU A 10 -15.59 -7.06 31.08
C LEU A 10 -14.77 -6.34 32.16
N SER A 11 -13.97 -7.10 32.90
CA SER A 11 -13.12 -6.55 33.96
C SER A 11 -12.28 -5.40 33.41
N ARG A 12 -11.93 -4.41 34.26
CA ARG A 12 -11.09 -3.26 33.84
C ARG A 12 -9.84 -3.70 33.07
N LYS A 13 -9.22 -4.82 33.46
CA LYS A 13 -8.08 -5.42 32.74
C LYS A 13 -8.45 -5.94 31.35
N GLN A 14 -9.58 -6.63 31.22
CA GLN A 14 -10.05 -7.16 29.93
C GLN A 14 -10.43 -6.02 28.97
N ARG A 15 -11.05 -4.94 29.46
CA ARG A 15 -11.33 -3.74 28.67
C ARG A 15 -10.06 -3.05 28.19
N LEU A 16 -9.04 -2.97 29.05
CA LEU A 16 -7.75 -2.40 28.69
C LEU A 16 -7.03 -3.26 27.63
N GLN A 17 -7.00 -4.57 27.81
CA GLN A 17 -6.40 -5.51 26.86
C GLN A 17 -7.13 -5.48 25.50
N GLU A 18 -8.45 -5.43 25.51
CA GLU A 18 -9.24 -5.31 24.28
C GLU A 18 -8.98 -3.98 23.57
N LYS A 19 -8.83 -2.88 24.31
CA LYS A 19 -8.45 -1.58 23.74
C LYS A 19 -7.06 -1.63 23.10
N GLN A 20 -6.09 -2.24 23.76
CA GLN A 20 -4.73 -2.43 23.23
C GLN A 20 -4.72 -3.33 21.98
N ARG A 21 -5.47 -4.44 22.01
CA ARG A 21 -5.61 -5.34 20.85
C ARG A 21 -6.19 -4.61 19.64
N ARG A 22 -7.23 -3.79 19.85
CA ARG A 22 -7.83 -2.99 18.77
C ARG A 22 -6.86 -1.96 18.21
N GLN A 23 -6.10 -1.29 19.08
CA GLN A 23 -5.08 -0.32 18.63
C GLN A 23 -4.00 -1.01 17.79
N LEU A 24 -3.49 -2.15 18.23
CA LEU A 24 -2.50 -2.91 17.48
C LEU A 24 -3.06 -3.39 16.13
N ALA A 25 -4.30 -3.88 16.11
CA ALA A 25 -4.95 -4.32 14.88
C ALA A 25 -5.12 -3.18 13.86
N VAL A 26 -5.38 -1.95 14.30
CA VAL A 26 -5.47 -0.78 13.40
C VAL A 26 -4.11 -0.50 12.76
N VAL A 27 -3.04 -0.48 13.55
CA VAL A 27 -1.67 -0.28 13.03
C VAL A 27 -1.33 -1.37 12.01
N ASP A 28 -1.55 -2.65 12.35
CA ASP A 28 -1.30 -3.77 11.44
C ASP A 28 -2.08 -3.65 10.13
N THR A 29 -3.32 -3.12 10.17
CA THR A 29 -4.12 -2.91 8.95
C THR A 29 -3.58 -1.78 8.08
N VAL A 30 -3.09 -0.70 8.69
CA VAL A 30 -2.46 0.41 7.97
C VAL A 30 -1.16 -0.06 7.34
N ASP A 31 -0.29 -0.74 8.09
CA ASP A 31 0.97 -1.27 7.58
C ASP A 31 0.75 -2.21 6.38
N LYS A 32 -0.27 -3.08 6.45
CA LYS A 32 -0.64 -3.95 5.33
C LYS A 32 -1.18 -3.18 4.14
N ALA A 33 -1.92 -2.10 4.36
CA ALA A 33 -2.42 -1.27 3.28
C ALA A 33 -1.27 -0.52 2.61
N GLU A 34 -0.36 0.06 3.39
CA GLU A 34 0.84 0.73 2.88
C GLU A 34 1.74 -0.22 2.08
N ALA A 35 1.93 -1.45 2.55
CA ALA A 35 2.68 -2.47 1.83
C ALA A 35 2.04 -2.79 0.46
N LYS A 36 0.70 -2.85 0.39
CA LYS A 36 -0.02 -3.07 -0.88
C LYS A 36 0.10 -1.87 -1.81
N VAL A 37 0.00 -0.66 -1.28
CA VAL A 37 0.17 0.58 -2.06
C VAL A 37 1.57 0.62 -2.67
N ARG A 38 2.61 0.39 -1.86
CA ARG A 38 3.99 0.37 -2.35
C ARG A 38 4.20 -0.68 -3.44
N LYS A 39 3.63 -1.87 -3.28
CA LYS A 39 3.69 -2.92 -4.31
C LYS A 39 2.99 -2.48 -5.61
N ALA A 40 1.80 -1.90 -5.51
CA ALA A 40 1.05 -1.41 -6.66
C ALA A 40 1.77 -0.25 -7.37
N GLU A 41 2.44 0.63 -6.61
CA GLU A 41 3.26 1.72 -7.17
C GLU A 41 4.45 1.17 -7.96
N VAL A 42 5.11 0.12 -7.47
CA VAL A 42 6.21 -0.56 -8.19
C VAL A 42 5.70 -1.24 -9.46
N GLU A 43 4.61 -1.98 -9.38
CA GLU A 43 4.00 -2.63 -10.56
C GLU A 43 3.58 -1.58 -11.61
N LEU A 44 3.02 -0.45 -11.18
CA LEU A 44 2.68 0.67 -12.06
C LEU A 44 3.93 1.29 -12.68
N ALA A 45 5.00 1.48 -11.91
CA ALA A 45 6.27 2.01 -12.40
C ALA A 45 6.87 1.14 -13.51
N LEU A 46 6.82 -0.19 -13.35
CA LEU A 46 7.26 -1.14 -14.36
C LEU A 46 6.38 -1.08 -15.62
N ALA A 47 5.05 -1.06 -15.45
CA ALA A 47 4.12 -0.95 -16.57
C ALA A 47 4.30 0.36 -17.37
N VAL A 48 4.57 1.48 -16.68
CA VAL A 48 4.88 2.77 -17.33
C VAL A 48 6.21 2.68 -18.08
N ASN A 49 7.23 2.04 -17.51
CA ASN A 49 8.49 1.84 -18.21
C ASN A 49 8.34 0.97 -19.48
N GLU A 50 7.54 -0.09 -19.42
CA GLU A 50 7.19 -0.88 -20.60
C GLU A 50 6.43 -0.05 -21.63
N ALA A 51 5.44 0.73 -21.21
CA ALA A 51 4.71 1.62 -22.10
C ALA A 51 5.64 2.63 -22.80
N VAL A 52 6.59 3.24 -22.09
CA VAL A 52 7.59 4.14 -22.69
C VAL A 52 8.41 3.43 -23.76
N GLN A 53 8.81 2.17 -23.53
CA GLN A 53 9.52 1.37 -24.54
C GLN A 53 8.63 1.05 -25.75
N VAL A 54 7.35 0.73 -25.54
CA VAL A 54 6.38 0.41 -26.60
C VAL A 54 6.02 1.64 -27.43
N PHE A 55 5.80 2.78 -26.80
CA PHE A 55 5.46 4.05 -27.45
C PHE A 55 6.68 4.79 -28.01
N GLY A 56 7.90 4.33 -27.69
CA GLY A 56 9.15 4.86 -28.23
C GLY A 56 9.59 6.20 -27.64
N GLY A 57 9.09 6.57 -26.46
CA GLY A 57 9.50 7.79 -25.76
C GLY A 57 8.53 8.28 -24.69
N GLU A 58 9.01 9.15 -23.80
CA GLU A 58 8.23 9.72 -22.69
C GLU A 58 7.01 10.52 -23.17
N GLN A 59 7.18 11.33 -24.22
CA GLN A 59 6.11 12.18 -24.76
C GLN A 59 5.00 11.35 -25.41
N SER A 60 5.37 10.35 -26.21
CA SER A 60 4.42 9.43 -26.84
C SER A 60 3.68 8.57 -25.81
N ALA A 61 4.35 8.15 -24.74
CA ALA A 61 3.71 7.45 -23.63
C ALA A 61 2.80 8.36 -22.80
N SER A 62 3.14 9.65 -22.66
CA SER A 62 2.29 10.65 -21.99
C SER A 62 0.94 10.78 -22.68
N GLU A 63 0.97 10.85 -24.02
CA GLU A 63 -0.24 10.87 -24.84
C GLU A 63 -0.97 9.51 -24.83
N GLY A 64 -0.24 8.40 -24.91
CA GLY A 64 -0.80 7.05 -24.96
C GLY A 64 -1.42 6.57 -23.64
N LEU A 65 -0.92 7.05 -22.50
CA LEU A 65 -1.43 6.72 -21.16
C LEU A 65 -2.39 7.78 -20.60
N ASP A 66 -2.55 8.92 -21.28
CA ASP A 66 -3.28 10.09 -20.80
C ASP A 66 -2.77 10.55 -19.41
N MET A 67 -1.45 10.63 -19.27
CA MET A 67 -0.77 11.01 -18.03
C MET A 67 0.20 12.16 -18.31
N PRO A 68 0.43 13.07 -17.35
CA PRO A 68 1.44 14.11 -17.53
C PRO A 68 2.84 13.49 -17.61
N VAL A 69 3.71 14.08 -18.45
CA VAL A 69 5.11 13.66 -18.62
C VAL A 69 5.86 13.61 -17.29
N GLU A 70 5.54 14.51 -16.35
CA GLU A 70 6.10 14.53 -15.00
C GLU A 70 5.77 13.24 -14.21
N ALA A 71 4.56 12.71 -14.35
CA ALA A 71 4.18 11.45 -13.73
C ALA A 71 4.98 10.29 -14.34
N ILE A 72 5.14 10.27 -15.66
CA ILE A 72 5.95 9.25 -16.34
C ILE A 72 7.39 9.28 -15.84
N ARG A 73 8.03 10.46 -15.79
CA ARG A 73 9.40 10.60 -15.26
C ARG A 73 9.53 10.13 -13.82
N ARG A 74 8.53 10.43 -12.99
CA ARG A 74 8.49 9.97 -11.59
C ARG A 74 8.45 8.44 -11.51
N PHE A 75 7.60 7.80 -12.32
CA PHE A 75 7.50 6.34 -12.38
C PHE A 75 8.76 5.68 -12.96
N LEU A 76 9.38 6.29 -13.97
CA LEU A 76 10.67 5.83 -14.51
C LEU A 76 11.79 5.91 -13.47
N GLY A 77 11.81 6.97 -12.64
CA GLY A 77 12.74 7.08 -11.51
C GLY A 77 12.51 5.97 -10.48
N MET A 78 11.25 5.73 -10.09
CA MET A 78 10.89 4.65 -9.16
C MET A 78 11.28 3.26 -9.68
N ALA A 79 11.08 2.98 -10.97
CA ALA A 79 11.47 1.71 -11.58
C ALA A 79 13.00 1.50 -11.57
N GLN A 80 13.78 2.59 -11.73
CA GLN A 80 15.24 2.54 -11.64
C GLN A 80 15.73 2.32 -10.21
N ASP A 81 15.10 2.98 -9.22
CA ASP A 81 15.43 2.80 -7.81
C ASP A 81 15.13 1.37 -7.32
N GLU A 82 14.03 0.76 -7.80
CA GLU A 82 13.68 -0.63 -7.47
C GLU A 82 14.68 -1.62 -8.09
N ALA A 83 15.06 -1.41 -9.36
CA ALA A 83 16.09 -2.19 -10.03
C ALA A 83 17.47 -2.07 -9.34
N ALA A 84 17.79 -0.90 -8.78
CA ALA A 84 19.02 -0.68 -8.01
C ALA A 84 18.98 -1.34 -6.61
N GLY A 85 17.80 -1.40 -5.98
CA GLY A 85 17.59 -2.05 -4.69
C GLY A 85 17.54 -3.57 -4.75
N ALA A 86 17.10 -4.15 -5.87
CA ALA A 86 17.04 -5.60 -6.08
C ALA A 86 18.41 -6.26 -6.36
N GLY A 87 19.48 -5.46 -6.54
CA GLY A 87 20.84 -5.91 -6.82
C GLY A 87 21.79 -5.98 -5.62
N ALA A 88 21.29 -5.77 -4.38
CA ALA A 88 22.08 -5.73 -3.15
C ALA A 88 21.75 -6.89 -2.19
#